data_AF-A0A5E6RFD3-F1
#
_entry.id   AF-A0A5E6RFD3-F1
#
_cell.length_a   1.000
_cell.length_b   1.000
_cell.length_c   1.000
_cell.angle_alpha   90.00
_cell.angle_beta   90.00
_cell.angle_gamma   90.00
#
_symmetry.space_group_name_H-M   'P 1'
#
loop_
_entity.id
_entity.type
_entity.pdbx_description
1 polymer ?
#
loop_
_entity_poly.entity_id
_entity_poly.type
_entity_poly.pdbx_seq_one_letter_code
_entity_poly.pdbx_strand_id
1 'polypeptide(L)'
;MSRSQNPQRRAGPASGAIQNPWSKLLVFAGLCLLPVGGALQMLLSGQSWLPALAYPLASLVSFGLYWRDKQQARNQGWRTPEKVLHASELCGGWPGALLAQQLFRHKTRKLSFQLSFWAIVGVHQLFWIDHLLLGGRWLGAALAPVLR
;
A
#
# COMPACT_ATOMS: atom_id res chain seq x y z
N MET A 1 -37.31 -40.89 -37.29
CA MET A 1 -36.02 -40.98 -36.58
C MET A 1 -35.14 -39.79 -37.00
N SER A 2 -35.25 -38.65 -36.31
CA SER A 2 -34.38 -37.48 -36.55
C SER A 2 -33.50 -37.24 -35.33
N ARG A 3 -32.18 -37.38 -35.53
CA ARG A 3 -31.15 -37.06 -34.54
C ARG A 3 -31.15 -35.55 -34.29
N SER A 4 -31.69 -35.11 -33.16
CA SER A 4 -31.45 -33.77 -32.64
C SER A 4 -30.03 -33.71 -32.08
N GLN A 5 -29.09 -33.21 -32.88
CA GLN A 5 -27.72 -32.95 -32.47
C GLN A 5 -27.71 -31.71 -31.58
N ASN A 6 -27.51 -31.92 -30.27
CA ASN A 6 -27.24 -30.86 -29.32
C ASN A 6 -25.82 -30.32 -29.58
N PRO A 7 -25.62 -29.05 -29.99
CA PRO A 7 -24.29 -28.49 -30.07
C PRO A 7 -23.80 -28.26 -28.65
N GLN A 8 -22.92 -29.16 -28.21
CA GLN A 8 -22.10 -28.99 -27.02
C GLN A 8 -21.57 -27.55 -26.98
N ARG A 9 -22.09 -26.75 -26.05
CA ARG A 9 -21.48 -25.48 -25.64
C ARG A 9 -20.07 -25.83 -25.17
N ARG A 10 -19.09 -25.61 -26.04
CA ARG A 10 -17.67 -25.72 -25.71
C ARG A 10 -17.41 -24.76 -24.55
N ALA A 11 -17.25 -25.31 -23.36
CA ALA A 11 -16.66 -24.59 -22.25
C ALA A 11 -15.27 -24.16 -22.71
N GLY A 12 -15.11 -22.87 -23.04
CA GLY A 12 -13.80 -22.29 -23.27
C GLY A 12 -12.94 -22.49 -22.02
N PRO A 13 -11.62 -22.67 -22.16
CA PRO A 13 -10.75 -22.81 -21.00
C PRO A 13 -10.94 -21.60 -20.10
N ALA A 14 -11.19 -21.84 -18.81
CA ALA A 14 -11.32 -20.82 -17.78
C ALA A 14 -10.00 -20.04 -17.69
N SER A 15 -9.86 -19.05 -18.56
CA SER A 15 -8.69 -18.19 -18.66
C SER A 15 -8.64 -17.30 -17.42
N GLY A 16 -7.54 -17.39 -16.67
CA GLY A 16 -7.16 -16.36 -15.69
C GLY A 16 -7.26 -16.69 -14.21
N ALA A 17 -7.32 -17.97 -13.82
CA ALA A 17 -7.23 -18.33 -12.41
C ALA A 17 -5.76 -18.25 -11.91
N ILE A 18 -5.48 -17.18 -11.17
CA ILE A 18 -4.32 -16.94 -10.28
C ILE A 18 -3.04 -16.47 -10.99
N GLN A 19 -2.98 -15.17 -11.27
CA GLN A 19 -1.70 -14.45 -11.35
C GLN A 19 -1.01 -14.49 -9.97
N ASN A 20 0.05 -15.29 -9.87
CA ASN A 20 0.89 -15.63 -8.72
C ASN A 20 0.80 -14.68 -7.48
N PRO A 21 0.22 -15.11 -6.35
CA PRO A 21 0.17 -14.29 -5.12
C PRO A 21 1.57 -13.99 -4.57
N TRP A 22 2.53 -14.87 -4.85
CA TRP A 22 3.93 -14.72 -4.42
C TRP A 22 4.62 -13.49 -5.00
N SER A 23 4.34 -13.11 -6.26
CA SER A 23 4.95 -11.89 -6.82
C SER A 23 4.49 -10.64 -6.09
N LYS A 24 3.22 -10.60 -5.66
CA LYS A 24 2.66 -9.49 -4.87
C LYS A 24 3.28 -9.43 -3.48
N LEU A 25 3.53 -10.58 -2.86
CA LEU A 25 4.23 -10.66 -1.57
C LEU A 25 5.69 -10.24 -1.69
N LEU A 26 6.39 -10.63 -2.75
CA LEU A 26 7.78 -10.22 -3.00
C LEU A 26 7.89 -8.71 -3.22
N VAL A 27 6.99 -8.12 -4.01
CA VAL A 27 6.94 -6.66 -4.18
C VAL A 27 6.63 -5.98 -2.84
N PHE A 28 5.66 -6.49 -2.07
CA PHE A 28 5.33 -5.95 -0.75
C PHE A 28 6.53 -5.99 0.20
N ALA A 29 7.21 -7.14 0.29
CA ALA A 29 8.42 -7.29 1.09
C ALA A 29 9.52 -6.33 0.63
N GLY A 30 9.73 -6.21 -0.68
CA GLY A 30 10.65 -5.27 -1.30
C GLY A 30 10.39 -3.82 -0.90
N LEU A 31 9.13 -3.38 -0.96
CA LEU A 31 8.72 -2.02 -0.57
C LEU A 31 8.90 -1.76 0.93
N CYS A 32 8.77 -2.79 1.77
CA CYS A 32 8.92 -2.65 3.22
C CYS A 32 10.38 -2.66 3.66
N LEU A 33 11.29 -3.29 2.91
CA LEU A 33 12.70 -3.43 3.28
C LEU A 33 13.39 -2.09 3.55
N LEU A 34 13.18 -1.09 2.69
CA LEU A 34 13.79 0.24 2.84
C LEU A 34 13.32 0.97 4.12
N PRO A 35 12.01 1.18 4.36
CA PRO A 35 11.53 1.82 5.57
C PRO A 35 11.85 1.03 6.84
N VAL A 36 11.75 -0.31 6.81
CA VAL A 36 12.07 -1.15 7.98
C VAL A 36 13.57 -1.12 8.27
N GLY A 37 14.41 -1.25 7.25
CA GLY A 37 15.86 -1.22 7.39
C GLY A 37 16.34 0.14 7.91
N GLY A 38 15.82 1.23 7.35
CA GLY A 38 16.14 2.57 7.83
C GLY A 38 15.62 2.86 9.24
N ALA A 39 14.39 2.48 9.56
CA ALA A 39 13.86 2.65 10.92
C ALA A 39 14.66 1.84 11.94
N LEU A 40 15.06 0.61 11.58
CA LEU A 40 15.90 -0.22 12.43
C LEU A 40 17.31 0.36 12.59
N GLN A 41 17.92 0.85 11.50
CA GLN A 41 19.22 1.50 11.58
C GLN A 41 19.17 2.72 12.51
N MET A 42 18.16 3.58 12.38
CA MET A 42 17.98 4.77 13.24
C MET A 42 17.74 4.40 14.71
N LEU A 43 17.08 3.27 14.96
CA LEU A 43 16.86 2.76 16.32
C LEU A 43 18.16 2.22 16.92
N LEU A 44 18.92 1.42 16.16
CA LEU A 44 20.18 0.83 16.61
C LEU A 44 21.31 1.87 16.75
N SER A 45 21.29 2.93 15.95
CA SER A 45 22.22 4.05 16.05
C SER A 45 21.84 5.07 17.14
N GLY A 46 20.69 4.91 17.80
CA GLY A 46 20.19 5.83 18.82
C GLY A 46 19.74 7.19 18.29
N GLN A 47 19.69 7.37 16.96
CA GLN A 47 19.32 8.64 16.33
C GLN A 47 17.85 9.00 16.59
N SER A 48 16.94 8.05 16.36
CA SER A 48 15.51 8.23 16.61
C SER A 48 14.75 6.91 16.65
N TRP A 49 13.92 6.73 17.67
CA TRP A 49 13.01 5.58 17.80
C TRP A 49 11.65 5.79 17.11
N LEU A 50 11.33 7.03 16.73
CA LEU A 50 10.02 7.42 16.23
C LEU A 50 9.56 6.61 14.99
N PRO A 51 10.36 6.42 13.93
CA PRO A 51 9.90 5.68 12.75
C PRO A 51 9.61 4.21 13.06
N ALA A 52 10.38 3.61 13.97
CA ALA A 52 10.21 2.21 14.38
C ALA A 52 8.86 1.95 15.06
N LEU A 53 8.31 2.92 15.79
CA LEU A 53 6.96 2.82 16.38
C LEU A 53 5.86 3.40 15.50
N ALA A 54 6.13 4.48 14.77
CA ALA A 54 5.14 5.14 13.93
C ALA A 54 4.62 4.23 12.81
N TYR A 55 5.50 3.51 12.11
CA TYR A 55 5.12 2.64 11.00
C TYR A 55 4.17 1.50 11.40
N PRO A 56 4.47 0.70 12.44
CA PRO A 56 3.56 -0.33 12.92
C PRO A 56 2.20 0.23 13.37
N LEU A 57 2.21 1.31 14.17
CA LEU A 57 0.99 1.93 14.68
C LEU A 57 0.12 2.49 13.56
N ALA A 58 0.71 3.27 12.64
CA ALA A 58 0.01 3.82 11.49
C ALA A 58 -0.50 2.72 10.56
N SER A 59 0.24 1.61 10.40
CA SER A 59 -0.19 0.46 9.61
C SER A 59 -1.43 -0.22 10.21
N LEU A 60 -1.45 -0.40 11.53
CA LEU A 60 -2.62 -0.95 12.22
C LEU A 60 -3.85 -0.04 12.08
N VAL A 61 -3.67 1.27 12.25
CA VAL A 61 -4.73 2.26 12.06
C VAL A 61 -5.28 2.22 10.64
N SER A 62 -4.40 2.27 9.62
CA SER A 62 -4.80 2.18 8.22
C SER A 62 -5.53 0.88 7.92
N PHE A 63 -5.05 -0.27 8.42
CA PHE A 63 -5.72 -1.55 8.25
C PHE A 63 -7.15 -1.51 8.83
N GLY A 64 -7.31 -0.98 10.04
CA GLY A 64 -8.61 -0.80 10.69
C GLY A 64 -9.56 0.12 9.91
N LEU A 65 -9.05 1.23 9.37
CA LEU A 65 -9.83 2.15 8.54
C LEU A 65 -10.36 1.48 7.26
N TYR A 66 -9.51 0.70 6.60
CA TYR A 66 -9.91 -0.08 5.42
C TYR A 66 -10.91 -1.18 5.75
N TRP A 67 -10.73 -1.86 6.88
CA TRP A 67 -11.69 -2.87 7.33
C TRP A 67 -13.06 -2.23 7.63
N ARG A 68 -13.07 -1.10 8.34
CA ARG A 68 -14.30 -0.35 8.63
C ARG A 68 -14.97 0.12 7.34
N ASP A 69 -14.22 0.66 6.38
CA ASP A 69 -14.77 1.07 5.08
C ASP A 69 -15.43 -0.09 4.33
N LYS A 70 -14.84 -1.30 4.37
CA LYS A 70 -15.46 -2.50 3.81
C LYS A 70 -16.74 -2.89 4.53
N GLN A 71 -16.77 -2.85 5.86
CA GLN A 71 -17.97 -3.18 6.63
C GLN A 71 -19.12 -2.20 6.33
N GLN A 72 -18.81 -0.90 6.26
CA GLN A 72 -19.80 0.13 5.92
C GLN A 72 -20.34 -0.04 4.50
N ALA A 73 -19.49 -0.45 3.54
CA ALA A 73 -19.94 -0.75 2.18
C ALA A 73 -20.92 -1.93 2.11
N ARG A 74 -20.83 -2.90 3.02
CA ARG A 74 -21.76 -4.04 3.12
C ARG A 74 -23.07 -3.67 3.83
N ASN A 75 -22.99 -2.83 4.85
CA ASN A 75 -24.12 -2.47 5.70
C ASN A 75 -24.85 -1.18 5.26
N GLN A 76 -24.58 -0.69 4.05
CA GLN A 76 -25.13 0.58 3.51
C GLN A 76 -24.89 1.81 4.39
N GLY A 77 -23.86 1.79 5.24
CA GLY A 77 -23.55 2.92 6.12
C GLY A 77 -22.65 3.97 5.46
N TRP A 78 -22.26 4.98 6.24
CA TRP A 78 -21.41 6.08 5.76
C TRP A 78 -20.03 5.58 5.32
N ARG A 79 -19.67 5.86 4.07
CA ARG A 79 -18.35 5.52 3.50
C ARG A 79 -17.26 6.42 4.07
N THR A 80 -16.07 5.87 4.29
CA THR A 80 -14.92 6.64 4.77
C THR A 80 -14.39 7.55 3.65
N PRO A 81 -14.18 8.86 3.89
CA PRO A 81 -13.62 9.76 2.88
C PRO A 81 -12.23 9.31 2.43
N GLU A 82 -11.93 9.41 1.13
CA GLU A 82 -10.64 9.01 0.56
C GLU A 82 -9.47 9.80 1.17
N LYS A 83 -9.70 11.06 1.54
CA LYS A 83 -8.72 11.92 2.21
C LYS A 83 -8.21 11.33 3.54
N VAL A 84 -9.10 10.68 4.32
CA VAL A 84 -8.72 10.09 5.61
C VAL A 84 -7.83 8.87 5.39
N LEU A 85 -8.12 8.07 4.36
CA LEU A 85 -7.32 6.89 3.99
C LEU A 85 -5.93 7.32 3.49
N HIS A 86 -5.87 8.30 2.60
CA HIS A 86 -4.60 8.83 2.12
C HIS A 86 -3.79 9.55 3.20
N ALA A 87 -4.45 10.22 4.16
CA ALA A 87 -3.76 10.82 5.31
C ALA A 87 -3.11 9.75 6.19
N SER A 88 -3.83 8.65 6.50
CA SER A 88 -3.25 7.57 7.31
C SER A 88 -2.13 6.82 6.58
N GLU A 89 -2.23 6.69 5.25
CA GLU A 89 -1.16 6.16 4.39
C GLU A 89 0.08 7.07 4.40
N LEU A 90 -0.13 8.39 4.33
CA LEU A 90 0.93 9.40 4.34
C LEU A 90 1.67 9.43 5.69
N CYS A 91 1.00 9.13 6.80
CA CYS A 91 1.63 9.02 8.12
C CYS A 91 2.42 7.72 8.34
N GLY A 92 2.73 6.96 7.28
CA GLY A 92 3.46 5.69 7.38
C GLY A 92 2.56 4.45 7.47
N GLY A 93 1.24 4.59 7.34
CA GLY A 93 0.30 3.48 7.39
C GLY A 93 0.10 2.74 6.07
N TRP A 94 0.81 3.12 5.01
CA TRP A 94 0.70 2.52 3.69
C TRP A 94 0.97 1.00 3.65
N PRO A 95 1.84 0.38 4.48
CA PRO A 95 2.03 -1.07 4.48
C PRO A 95 0.75 -1.81 4.92
N GLY A 96 0.14 -1.35 6.02
CA GLY A 96 -1.14 -1.88 6.50
C GLY A 96 -2.30 -1.63 5.53
N ALA A 97 -2.33 -0.47 4.88
CA ALA A 97 -3.29 -0.17 3.83
C ALA A 97 -3.14 -1.12 2.62
N LEU A 98 -1.91 -1.39 2.16
CA LEU A 98 -1.65 -2.30 1.04
C LEU A 98 -2.08 -3.74 1.36
N LEU A 99 -1.79 -4.21 2.57
CA LEU A 99 -2.27 -5.51 3.06
C LEU A 99 -3.80 -5.55 3.09
N ALA A 100 -4.45 -4.50 3.60
CA ALA A 100 -5.90 -4.42 3.64
C ALA A 100 -6.52 -4.41 2.23
N GLN A 101 -5.96 -3.64 1.28
CA GLN A 101 -6.40 -3.63 -0.12
C GLN A 101 -6.34 -5.03 -0.75
N GLN A 102 -5.25 -5.77 -0.52
CA GLN A 102 -5.06 -7.11 -1.07
C GLN A 102 -6.00 -8.14 -0.42
N LEU A 103 -6.09 -8.14 0.91
CA LEU A 103 -6.93 -9.07 1.67
C LEU A 103 -8.41 -8.85 1.37
N PHE A 104 -8.82 -7.59 1.31
CA PHE A 104 -10.22 -7.24 1.12
C PHE A 104 -10.64 -7.10 -0.33
N ARG A 105 -9.68 -7.03 -1.27
CA ARG A 105 -9.89 -6.74 -2.70
C ARG A 105 -10.75 -5.50 -2.92
N HIS A 106 -10.59 -4.53 -2.03
CA HIS A 106 -11.37 -3.30 -1.97
C HIS A 106 -10.47 -2.12 -2.37
N LYS A 107 -11.00 -1.18 -3.15
CA LYS A 107 -10.27 0.00 -3.66
C LYS A 107 -9.00 -0.30 -4.49
N THR A 108 -8.96 -1.45 -5.18
CA THR A 108 -7.86 -1.83 -6.10
C THR A 108 -8.10 -1.45 -7.56
N ARG A 109 -9.34 -1.11 -7.96
CA ARG A 109 -9.72 -0.84 -9.36
C ARG A 109 -9.78 0.64 -9.73
N LYS A 110 -9.95 1.54 -8.75
CA LYS A 110 -10.13 2.98 -9.00
C LYS A 110 -8.75 3.61 -9.23
N LEU A 111 -8.47 4.00 -10.47
CA LEU A 111 -7.15 4.51 -10.87
C LEU A 111 -6.73 5.74 -10.06
N SER A 112 -7.62 6.72 -9.88
CA SER A 112 -7.30 7.94 -9.12
C SER A 112 -6.90 7.67 -7.67
N PHE A 113 -7.53 6.66 -7.06
CA PHE A 113 -7.20 6.22 -5.71
C PHE A 113 -5.81 5.54 -5.68
N GLN A 114 -5.56 4.65 -6.63
CA GLN A 114 -4.28 3.94 -6.75
C GLN A 114 -3.12 4.89 -7.08
N LEU A 115 -3.32 5.89 -7.94
CA LEU A 115 -2.31 6.90 -8.24
C LEU A 115 -1.89 7.67 -6.98
N SER A 116 -2.88 8.13 -6.19
CA SER A 116 -2.60 8.84 -4.94
C SER A 116 -1.88 7.95 -3.93
N PHE A 117 -2.33 6.70 -3.80
CA PHE A 117 -1.68 5.69 -2.95
C PHE A 117 -0.21 5.45 -3.37
N TRP A 118 0.05 5.21 -4.64
CA TRP A 118 1.41 4.95 -5.15
C TRP A 118 2.30 6.18 -5.09
N ALA A 119 1.76 7.39 -5.24
CA ALA A 119 2.50 8.62 -5.01
C ALA A 119 2.97 8.71 -3.55
N ILE A 120 2.11 8.39 -2.58
CA ILE A 120 2.45 8.35 -1.16
C ILE A 120 3.56 7.32 -0.88
N VAL A 121 3.43 6.11 -1.43
CA VAL A 121 4.48 5.09 -1.31
C VAL A 121 5.79 5.61 -1.89
N GLY A 122 5.75 6.18 -3.10
CA GLY A 122 6.93 6.77 -3.76
C GLY A 122 7.62 7.85 -2.92
N VAL A 123 6.87 8.75 -2.30
CA VAL A 123 7.42 9.78 -1.39
C VAL A 123 8.16 9.14 -0.22
N HIS A 124 7.60 8.12 0.42
CA HIS A 124 8.29 7.42 1.50
C HIS A 124 9.55 6.71 1.02
N GLN A 125 9.50 6.07 -0.16
CA GLN A 125 10.68 5.40 -0.72
C GLN A 125 11.79 6.42 -1.00
N LEU A 126 11.47 7.56 -1.63
CA LEU A 126 12.43 8.63 -1.88
C LEU A 126 13.05 9.17 -0.59
N PHE A 127 12.24 9.39 0.44
CA PHE A 127 12.72 9.82 1.75
C PHE A 127 13.73 8.83 2.35
N TRP A 128 13.40 7.54 2.37
CA TRP A 128 14.31 6.53 2.92
C TRP A 128 15.55 6.32 2.06
N ILE A 129 15.44 6.43 0.74
CA ILE A 129 16.58 6.37 -0.17
C ILE A 129 17.55 7.52 0.10
N ASP A 130 17.07 8.77 0.22
CA ASP A 130 17.92 9.92 0.55
C ASP A 130 18.56 9.76 1.94
N HIS A 131 17.78 9.32 2.93
CA HIS A 131 18.29 9.12 4.27
C HIS A 131 19.40 8.04 4.32
N LEU A 132 19.18 6.89 3.67
CA LEU A 132 20.07 5.74 3.71
C LEU A 132 21.31 5.89 2.81
N LEU A 133 21.14 6.37 1.57
CA LEU A 133 22.21 6.39 0.56
C LEU A 133 22.95 7.71 0.51
N LEU A 134 22.26 8.81 0.82
CA LEU A 134 22.77 10.17 0.64
C LEU A 134 22.95 10.90 1.98
N GLY A 135 22.60 10.26 3.10
CA GLY A 135 22.70 10.85 4.43
C GLY A 135 21.80 12.08 4.62
N GLY A 136 20.71 12.20 3.85
CA GLY A 136 19.81 13.36 3.89
C GLY A 136 20.29 14.59 3.10
N ARG A 137 21.33 14.45 2.26
CA ARG A 137 21.91 15.56 1.49
C ARG A 137 20.94 16.13 0.47
N TRP A 138 20.08 15.32 -0.14
CA TRP A 138 19.10 15.85 -1.11
C TRP A 138 17.99 16.64 -0.43
N LEU A 139 17.41 16.14 0.67
CA LEU A 139 16.42 16.89 1.45
C LEU A 139 17.01 18.18 2.02
N GLY A 140 18.25 18.14 2.54
CA GLY A 140 18.95 19.32 3.01
C GLY A 140 19.17 20.36 1.92
N ALA A 141 19.62 19.94 0.73
CA ALA A 141 19.83 20.83 -0.42
C ALA A 141 18.51 21.38 -1.00
N ALA A 142 17.44 20.59 -1.01
CA ALA A 142 16.13 20.99 -1.52
C ALA A 142 15.41 21.98 -0.58
N LEU A 143 15.62 21.84 0.74
CA LEU A 143 15.02 22.72 1.74
C LEU A 143 15.86 23.97 2.03
N ALA A 144 17.16 23.95 1.70
CA ALA A 144 18.07 25.10 1.85
C ALA A 144 17.56 26.42 1.23
N PRO A 145 16.94 26.47 0.04
CA PRO A 145 16.39 27.71 -0.52
C PRO A 145 15.04 28.13 0.10
N VAL A 146 14.34 27.24 0.81
CA VAL A 146 13.05 27.54 1.46
C VAL A 146 13.23 28.07 2.88
N LEU A 147 14.34 27.70 3.53
CA LEU A 147 14.68 28.08 4.90
C LEU A 147 15.63 29.28 4.99
N ARG A 148 15.96 29.91 3.85
CA ARG A 148 16.69 31.18 3.76
C ARG A 148 15.73 32.32 3.47
#